data_AF-A0A8J3B543-F1
#
_entry.id   AF-A0A8J3B543-F1
#
_cell.length_a   1.000
_cell.length_b   1.000
_cell.length_c   1.000
_cell.angle_alpha   90.00
_cell.angle_beta   90.00
_cell.angle_gamma   90.00
#
_symmetry.space_group_name_H-M   'P 1'
#
loop_
_entity.id
_entity.type
_entity.pdbx_description
1 polymer ?
#
loop_
_entity_poly.entity_id
_entity_poly.type
_entity_poly.pdbx_seq_one_letter_code
_entity_poly.pdbx_strand_id
1 'polypeptide(L)'
;MIAPTTRIAAAAALAAGVALAPAAAAPAAPRLTLLGTFDFGKAAEAGSNGRAAGLWSRHSVRSGFTGDDLEIQFTPTGTARPSWIYLTTQDFNGRCATVGDRGKELRVWVQYRCAGFAGDSLEVR
;
A
#
# COMPACT_ATOMS: atom_id res chain seq x y z
N MET A 1 27.24 50.39 53.90
CA MET A 1 25.95 50.64 54.56
C MET A 1 24.84 50.51 53.52
N ILE A 2 23.88 49.61 53.77
CA ILE A 2 22.45 49.64 53.38
C ILE A 2 22.11 49.67 51.87
N ALA A 3 21.77 48.50 51.32
CA ALA A 3 20.65 48.32 50.38
C ALA A 3 19.32 48.39 51.19
N PRO A 4 18.11 48.64 50.64
CA PRO A 4 17.57 48.19 49.33
C PRO A 4 16.67 49.26 48.63
N THR A 5 16.03 49.05 47.48
CA THR A 5 14.66 48.50 47.38
C THR A 5 14.29 48.22 45.91
N THR A 6 13.68 47.06 45.74
CA THR A 6 13.22 46.33 44.55
C THR A 6 12.05 46.97 43.81
N ARG A 7 11.99 46.85 42.47
CA ARG A 7 10.73 46.61 41.71
C ARG A 7 10.93 45.72 40.47
N ILE A 8 10.46 44.48 40.60
CA ILE A 8 9.53 43.72 39.72
C ILE A 8 9.91 43.54 38.22
N ALA A 9 10.34 42.30 37.96
CA ALA A 9 10.00 41.40 36.85
C ALA A 9 9.51 41.95 35.50
N ALA A 10 10.27 41.63 34.45
CA ALA A 10 9.71 41.33 33.14
C ALA A 10 10.37 40.05 32.61
N ALA A 11 9.57 38.98 32.55
CA ALA A 11 9.93 37.73 31.91
C ALA A 11 10.11 37.96 30.41
N ALA A 12 11.27 37.57 29.86
CA ALA A 12 11.45 37.40 28.43
C ALA A 12 11.96 35.98 28.18
N ALA A 13 11.00 35.09 27.94
CA ALA A 13 11.22 33.75 27.45
C ALA A 13 11.90 33.83 26.07
N LEU A 14 13.17 33.45 26.00
CA LEU A 14 13.82 33.12 24.73
C LEU A 14 13.57 31.64 24.48
N ALA A 15 12.49 31.40 23.73
CA ALA A 15 12.12 30.10 23.21
C ALA A 15 13.33 29.47 22.50
N ALA A 16 13.86 28.40 23.09
CA ALA A 16 14.77 27.50 22.41
C ALA A 16 14.02 26.94 21.19
N GLY A 17 14.45 27.34 20.00
CA GLY A 17 13.95 26.83 18.74
C GLY A 17 14.15 25.33 18.70
N VAL A 18 13.09 24.58 19.01
CA VAL A 18 12.99 23.17 18.66
C VAL A 18 12.92 23.12 17.13
N ALA A 19 14.08 22.94 16.50
CA ALA A 19 14.16 22.56 15.11
C ALA A 19 13.37 21.25 14.97
N LEU A 20 12.13 21.36 14.47
CA LEU A 20 11.35 20.23 13.99
C LEU A 20 12.13 19.63 12.82
N ALA A 21 13.06 18.72 13.12
CA ALA A 21 13.57 17.81 12.12
C ALA A 21 12.35 17.13 11.49
N PRO A 22 12.21 17.11 10.15
CA PRO A 22 11.12 16.39 9.52
C PRO A 22 11.23 14.94 9.98
N ALA A 23 10.21 14.47 10.70
CA ALA A 23 10.12 13.09 11.11
C ALA A 23 10.18 12.25 9.82
N ALA A 24 11.32 11.61 9.58
CA ALA A 24 11.46 10.68 8.49
C ALA A 24 10.41 9.59 8.72
N ALA A 25 9.38 9.58 7.87
CA ALA A 25 8.32 8.59 7.95
C ALA A 25 8.97 7.21 7.89
N ALA A 26 8.81 6.42 8.94
CA ALA A 26 9.32 5.07 8.99
C ALA A 26 8.79 4.29 7.76
N PRO A 27 9.64 3.55 7.03
CA PRO A 27 9.18 2.78 5.89
C PRO A 27 8.08 1.81 6.34
N ALA A 28 6.99 1.76 5.59
CA ALA A 28 5.87 0.90 5.92
C ALA A 28 6.35 -0.56 6.00
N ALA A 29 6.18 -1.19 7.16
CA ALA A 29 6.58 -2.58 7.35
C ALA A 29 5.83 -3.49 6.37
N PRO A 30 6.49 -4.49 5.78
CA PRO A 30 5.86 -5.41 4.83
C PRO A 30 4.74 -6.19 5.53
N ARG A 31 3.52 -6.10 5.00
CA ARG A 31 2.32 -6.74 5.58
C ARG A 31 1.89 -7.89 4.69
N LEU A 32 1.68 -9.07 5.29
CA LEU A 32 0.92 -10.14 4.63
C LEU A 32 -0.56 -9.75 4.69
N THR A 33 -1.21 -9.66 3.54
CA THR A 33 -2.60 -9.17 3.47
C THR A 33 -3.35 -9.86 2.35
N LEU A 34 -4.60 -10.25 2.63
CA LEU A 34 -5.53 -10.75 1.63
C LEU A 34 -5.84 -9.66 0.60
N LEU A 35 -5.45 -9.92 -0.64
CA LEU A 35 -5.76 -9.07 -1.77
C LEU A 35 -7.18 -9.33 -2.29
N GLY A 36 -7.59 -10.59 -2.30
CA GLY A 36 -8.93 -11.00 -2.71
C GLY A 36 -9.01 -12.49 -3.03
N THR A 37 -10.22 -12.95 -3.32
CA THR A 37 -10.51 -14.30 -3.78
C THR A 37 -10.64 -14.32 -5.30
N PHE A 38 -9.86 -15.18 -5.94
CA PHE A 38 -9.77 -15.39 -7.38
C PHE A 38 -10.37 -16.75 -7.75
N ASP A 39 -10.61 -16.98 -9.03
CA ASP A 39 -10.92 -18.32 -9.53
C ASP A 39 -9.75 -19.30 -9.32
N PHE A 40 -10.06 -20.59 -9.32
CA PHE A 40 -9.08 -21.65 -9.08
C PHE A 40 -7.89 -21.56 -10.06
N GLY A 41 -6.68 -21.58 -9.54
CA GLY A 41 -5.42 -21.39 -10.28
C GLY A 41 -5.05 -19.94 -10.55
N LYS A 42 -6.01 -19.00 -10.51
CA LYS A 42 -5.79 -17.59 -10.89
C LYS A 42 -5.13 -16.77 -9.79
N ALA A 43 -5.36 -17.12 -8.52
CA ALA A 43 -4.59 -16.54 -7.42
C ALA A 43 -3.08 -16.81 -7.57
N ALA A 44 -2.70 -18.01 -8.03
CA ALA A 44 -1.30 -18.37 -8.23
C ALA A 44 -0.67 -17.65 -9.42
N GLU A 45 -1.42 -17.51 -10.53
CA GLU A 45 -1.02 -16.72 -11.69
C GLU A 45 -0.81 -15.24 -11.30
N ALA A 46 -1.81 -14.62 -10.66
CA ALA A 46 -1.72 -13.26 -10.15
C ALA A 46 -0.55 -13.08 -9.19
N GLY A 47 -0.45 -13.97 -8.18
CA GLY A 47 0.64 -14.03 -7.21
C GLY A 47 2.03 -14.07 -7.85
N SER A 48 2.20 -14.88 -8.88
CA SER A 48 3.47 -15.03 -9.60
C SER A 48 3.79 -13.80 -10.44
N ASN A 49 2.82 -13.28 -11.20
CA ASN A 49 2.99 -12.11 -12.06
C ASN A 49 3.32 -10.85 -11.25
N GLY A 50 2.61 -10.60 -10.15
CA GLY A 50 2.92 -9.45 -9.31
C GLY A 50 4.24 -9.58 -8.55
N ARG A 51 4.70 -10.81 -8.23
CA ARG A 51 6.05 -11.03 -7.69
C ARG A 51 7.13 -10.78 -8.75
N ALA A 52 6.94 -11.29 -9.97
CA ALA A 52 7.85 -11.08 -11.09
C ALA A 52 7.95 -9.59 -11.47
N ALA A 53 6.83 -8.88 -11.40
CA ALA A 53 6.80 -7.44 -11.56
C ALA A 53 7.39 -6.71 -10.35
N GLY A 54 7.47 -7.33 -9.16
CA GLY A 54 8.01 -6.75 -7.94
C GLY A 54 7.00 -5.91 -7.13
N LEU A 55 5.70 -6.05 -7.38
CA LEU A 55 4.63 -5.43 -6.59
C LEU A 55 4.63 -5.94 -5.14
N TRP A 56 5.04 -7.19 -4.94
CA TRP A 56 5.20 -7.81 -3.64
C TRP A 56 6.42 -8.73 -3.62
N SER A 57 6.90 -8.98 -2.40
CA SER A 57 8.07 -9.81 -2.13
C SER A 57 7.74 -11.30 -2.06
N ARG A 58 6.55 -11.63 -1.52
CA ARG A 58 6.01 -12.98 -1.38
C ARG A 58 4.51 -12.98 -1.63
N HIS A 59 4.00 -14.14 -1.99
CA HIS A 59 2.57 -14.42 -2.05
C HIS A 59 2.29 -15.81 -1.46
N SER A 60 1.06 -16.02 -1.02
CA SER A 60 0.51 -17.31 -0.60
C SER A 60 -0.86 -17.48 -1.24
N VAL A 61 -1.19 -18.70 -1.61
CA VAL A 61 -2.49 -19.06 -2.18
C VAL A 61 -3.16 -20.04 -1.24
N ARG A 62 -4.40 -19.75 -0.88
CA ARG A 62 -5.23 -20.65 -0.08
C ARG A 62 -6.49 -21.00 -0.86
N SER A 63 -6.57 -22.24 -1.31
CA SER A 63 -7.77 -22.74 -1.97
C SER A 63 -8.92 -22.94 -0.97
N GLY A 64 -10.10 -22.47 -1.35
CA GLY A 64 -11.36 -22.61 -0.63
C GLY A 64 -12.49 -23.10 -1.53
N PHE A 65 -13.71 -23.15 -1.01
CA PHE A 65 -14.87 -23.62 -1.77
C PHE A 65 -15.28 -22.66 -2.91
N THR A 66 -15.04 -21.36 -2.72
CA THR A 66 -15.47 -20.30 -3.64
C THR A 66 -14.36 -19.80 -4.57
N GLY A 67 -13.22 -20.49 -4.60
CA GLY A 67 -12.02 -20.09 -5.35
C GLY A 67 -10.76 -20.08 -4.48
N ASP A 68 -9.73 -19.42 -4.98
CA ASP A 68 -8.42 -19.29 -4.33
C ASP A 68 -8.21 -17.89 -3.74
N ASP A 69 -7.94 -17.83 -2.45
CA ASP A 69 -7.54 -16.58 -1.78
C ASP A 69 -6.08 -16.27 -2.06
N LEU A 70 -5.79 -15.04 -2.50
CA LEU A 70 -4.43 -14.54 -2.70
C LEU A 70 -4.03 -13.62 -1.55
N GLU A 71 -3.05 -14.06 -0.78
CA GLU A 71 -2.38 -13.23 0.23
C GLU A 71 -1.04 -12.76 -0.31
N ILE A 72 -0.75 -11.46 -0.18
CA ILE A 72 0.50 -10.86 -0.67
C ILE A 72 1.26 -10.19 0.46
N GLN A 73 2.59 -10.23 0.39
CA GLN A 73 3.47 -9.48 1.28
C GLN A 73 4.13 -8.34 0.50
N PHE A 74 3.64 -7.12 0.72
CA PHE A 74 4.04 -5.94 -0.03
C PHE A 74 4.45 -4.78 0.89
N THR A 75 5.22 -3.86 0.34
CA THR A 75 5.47 -2.55 0.95
C THR A 75 4.54 -1.54 0.27
N PRO A 76 3.63 -0.88 1.01
CA PRO A 76 2.77 0.16 0.45
C PRO A 76 3.58 1.20 -0.33
N THR A 77 3.22 1.41 -1.59
CA THR A 77 3.84 2.41 -2.47
C THR A 77 2.87 3.56 -2.72
N GLY A 78 3.37 4.79 -2.62
CA GLY A 78 2.63 5.98 -3.03
C GLY A 78 2.88 6.38 -4.48
N THR A 79 3.82 5.71 -5.16
CA THR A 79 4.25 6.05 -6.51
C THR A 79 3.78 5.02 -7.51
N ALA A 80 3.17 5.50 -8.60
CA ALA A 80 2.79 4.68 -9.73
C ALA A 80 4.04 4.17 -10.45
N ARG A 81 4.01 2.91 -10.86
CA ARG A 81 5.06 2.28 -11.67
C ARG A 81 5.10 2.88 -13.09
N PRO A 82 6.22 2.74 -13.83
CA PRO A 82 6.31 3.31 -15.17
C PRO A 82 5.40 2.63 -16.20
N SER A 83 4.99 1.38 -15.98
CA SER A 83 4.16 0.59 -16.91
C SER A 83 3.00 -0.13 -16.22
N TRP A 84 1.98 -0.45 -17.01
CA TRP A 84 0.89 -1.34 -16.61
C TRP A 84 1.41 -2.77 -16.48
N ILE A 85 1.21 -3.37 -15.32
CA ILE A 85 1.56 -4.76 -15.02
C ILE A 85 0.31 -5.59 -15.13
N TYR A 86 0.37 -6.62 -15.95
CA TYR A 86 -0.70 -7.57 -16.11
C TYR A 86 -0.64 -8.63 -15.01
N LEU A 87 -1.70 -8.74 -14.19
CA LEU A 87 -1.74 -9.69 -13.09
C LEU A 87 -2.29 -11.05 -13.50
N THR A 88 -3.37 -11.15 -14.26
CA THR A 88 -3.96 -12.45 -14.63
C THR A 88 -4.83 -12.35 -15.87
N THR A 89 -4.86 -13.45 -16.65
CA THR A 89 -5.36 -13.48 -18.03
C THR A 89 -6.84 -13.73 -18.23
N GLN A 90 -7.53 -14.43 -17.35
CA GLN A 90 -8.95 -14.76 -17.54
C GLN A 90 -9.68 -15.03 -16.22
N ASP A 91 -10.98 -14.75 -16.28
CA ASP A 91 -12.03 -14.88 -15.28
C ASP A 91 -11.71 -14.24 -13.93
N PHE A 92 -12.16 -13.00 -13.81
CA PHE A 92 -12.38 -12.35 -12.53
C PHE A 92 -13.82 -12.55 -12.04
N ASN A 93 -14.71 -13.29 -12.73
CA ASN A 93 -16.16 -13.31 -12.43
C ASN A 93 -16.74 -11.89 -12.24
N GLY A 94 -16.25 -10.89 -13.01
CA GLY A 94 -16.60 -9.47 -12.82
C GLY A 94 -16.01 -8.77 -11.59
N ARG A 95 -15.14 -9.44 -10.81
CA ARG A 95 -14.47 -8.91 -9.60
C ARG A 95 -13.20 -8.13 -9.87
N CYS A 96 -12.87 -7.83 -11.13
CA CYS A 96 -11.68 -7.05 -11.47
C CYS A 96 -11.68 -5.69 -10.75
N ALA A 97 -12.82 -5.00 -10.75
CA ALA A 97 -12.96 -3.74 -10.04
C ALA A 97 -12.76 -3.93 -8.53
N THR A 98 -13.36 -4.96 -7.93
CA THR A 98 -13.22 -5.24 -6.49
C THR A 98 -11.77 -5.45 -6.08
N VAL A 99 -11.01 -6.26 -6.81
CA VAL A 99 -9.59 -6.50 -6.52
C VAL A 99 -8.74 -5.28 -6.85
N GLY A 100 -9.03 -4.61 -7.96
CA GLY A 100 -8.43 -3.34 -8.36
C GLY A 100 -8.54 -2.26 -7.29
N ASP A 101 -9.75 -2.05 -6.77
CA ASP A 101 -10.05 -1.11 -5.70
C ASP A 101 -9.37 -1.54 -4.41
N ARG A 102 -9.43 -2.82 -4.06
CA ARG A 102 -8.77 -3.35 -2.87
C ARG A 102 -7.26 -3.11 -2.88
N GLY A 103 -6.59 -3.35 -4.00
CA GLY A 103 -5.15 -3.06 -4.08
C GLY A 103 -4.83 -1.56 -4.06
N LYS A 104 -5.73 -0.69 -4.53
CA LYS A 104 -5.60 0.77 -4.34
C LYS A 104 -5.77 1.18 -2.88
N GLU A 105 -6.77 0.65 -2.18
CA GLU A 105 -6.99 0.89 -0.75
C GLU A 105 -5.77 0.47 0.07
N LEU A 106 -5.21 -0.69 -0.26
CA LEU A 106 -4.01 -1.25 0.34
C LEU A 106 -2.73 -0.53 -0.10
N ARG A 107 -2.79 0.34 -1.12
CA ARG A 107 -1.64 1.03 -1.74
C ARG A 107 -0.58 0.06 -2.29
N VAL A 108 -1.04 -1.05 -2.85
CA VAL A 108 -0.21 -1.98 -3.64
C VAL A 108 0.11 -1.34 -4.99
N TRP A 109 -0.86 -0.62 -5.54
CA TRP A 109 -0.77 0.18 -6.76
C TRP A 109 -1.57 1.47 -6.61
N VAL A 110 -1.33 2.42 -7.50
CA VAL A 110 -1.99 3.74 -7.51
C VAL A 110 -3.18 3.73 -8.47
N GLN A 111 -3.05 3.02 -9.59
CA GLN A 111 -4.06 2.92 -10.63
C GLN A 111 -4.25 1.45 -11.03
N TYR A 112 -5.46 1.12 -11.47
CA TYR A 112 -5.77 -0.15 -12.12
C TYR A 112 -6.66 0.12 -13.34
N ARG A 113 -6.64 -0.80 -14.30
CA ARG A 113 -7.66 -0.88 -15.34
C ARG A 113 -8.04 -2.34 -15.55
N CYS A 114 -9.33 -2.54 -15.83
CA CYS A 114 -9.83 -3.83 -16.27
C CYS A 114 -9.72 -3.88 -17.79
N ALA A 115 -8.95 -4.84 -18.30
CA ALA A 115 -8.70 -5.06 -19.72
C ALA A 115 -9.27 -6.41 -20.17
N GLY A 116 -9.36 -6.63 -21.48
CA GLY A 116 -9.97 -7.83 -22.07
C GLY A 116 -11.45 -7.65 -22.45
N PHE A 117 -11.99 -8.60 -23.22
CA PHE A 117 -13.43 -8.65 -23.52
C PHE A 117 -14.17 -8.89 -22.20
N ALA A 118 -15.19 -8.07 -21.88
CA ALA A 118 -15.91 -8.08 -20.60
C ALA A 118 -15.13 -7.67 -19.32
N GLY A 119 -13.84 -7.29 -19.40
CA GLY A 119 -13.09 -6.76 -18.24
C GLY A 119 -12.48 -7.81 -17.32
N ASP A 120 -12.15 -8.98 -17.86
CA ASP A 120 -11.67 -10.14 -17.10
C ASP A 120 -10.18 -10.13 -16.75
N SER A 121 -9.43 -9.12 -17.18
CA SER A 121 -8.00 -8.98 -16.88
C SER A 121 -7.73 -7.77 -15.99
N LEU A 122 -6.89 -7.94 -14.98
CA LEU A 122 -6.46 -6.84 -14.11
C LEU A 122 -5.05 -6.36 -14.48
N GLU A 123 -4.96 -5.10 -14.89
CA GLU A 123 -3.71 -4.39 -15.08
C GLU A 123 -3.52 -3.32 -14.01
N VAL A 124 -2.33 -3.20 -13.44
CA VAL A 124 -2.04 -2.31 -12.30
C VAL A 124 -0.82 -1.41 -12.53
N ARG A 125 -0.81 -0.22 -11.93
CA ARG A 125 0.27 0.77 -12.02
C ARG A 125 0.52 1.48 -10.70
#